data_AF-A0ABD3WF17-F1
#
_entry.id   AF-A0ABD3WF17-F1
#
_cell.length_a   1.000
_cell.length_b   1.000
_cell.length_c   1.000
_cell.angle_alpha   90.00
_cell.angle_beta   90.00
_cell.angle_gamma   90.00
#
_symmetry.space_group_name_H-M   'P 1'
#
loop_
_entity.id
_entity.type
_entity.pdbx_description
1 polymer ?
#
loop_
_entity_poly.entity_id
_entity_poly.type
_entity_poly.pdbx_seq_one_letter_code
_entity_poly.pdbx_strand_id
1 'polypeptide(L)'
;MKNNSCDMVCIDRKDNDIVSIDRTSNECDMVSIDRKSNDCDIVSIDRTSNDCDIVSIDRTSNDCDMVSIDRKCNDCDMVSIDRKSNDCDIVSIDRTSNDCDMVSIDRKSNDCDIVSIDSTSNDCDMVSIDRKSKDCGMVSIDRKSNDGDIISINRKSNDCDMVSIDRKSNDCDMVKYRQEEQ
;
A
#
# COMPACT_ATOMS: atom_id res chain seq x y z
N MET A 1 24.66 19.93 -4.68
CA MET A 1 23.34 19.40 -4.35
C MET A 1 23.59 18.29 -3.35
N LYS A 2 23.03 18.36 -2.13
CA LYS A 2 23.09 17.21 -1.23
C LYS A 2 22.03 16.25 -1.75
N ASN A 3 22.44 15.11 -2.29
CA ASN A 3 21.52 13.99 -2.49
C ASN A 3 21.12 13.54 -1.09
N ASN A 4 19.94 13.94 -0.66
CA ASN A 4 19.30 13.35 0.51
C ASN A 4 18.53 12.14 -0.04
N SER A 5 19.09 10.95 0.16
CA SER A 5 18.42 9.67 -0.08
C SER A 5 18.29 8.96 1.24
N CYS A 6 17.18 8.27 1.47
CA CYS A 6 16.97 7.47 2.66
C CYS A 6 16.67 6.02 2.28
N ASP A 7 17.74 5.24 2.16
CA ASP A 7 17.68 3.84 1.78
C ASP A 7 17.79 2.96 3.03
N MET A 8 16.79 2.11 3.30
CA MET A 8 16.83 1.14 4.38
C MET A 8 16.45 -0.26 3.89
N VAL A 9 17.30 -1.25 4.21
CA VAL A 9 17.03 -2.67 3.91
C VAL A 9 17.13 -3.50 5.19
N CYS A 10 16.02 -4.14 5.58
CA CYS A 10 15.96 -5.10 6.68
C CYS A 10 15.68 -6.51 6.14
N ILE A 11 16.42 -7.51 6.66
CA ILE A 11 16.29 -8.91 6.23
C ILE A 11 16.34 -9.84 7.45
N ASP A 12 15.36 -10.73 7.57
CA ASP A 12 15.28 -11.85 8.51
C ASP A 12 15.43 -11.45 10.00
N ARG A 13 14.74 -10.40 10.46
CA ARG A 13 14.57 -10.13 11.89
C ARG A 13 13.23 -10.68 12.38
N LYS A 14 13.11 -10.78 13.72
CA LYS A 14 11.87 -11.24 14.36
C LYS A 14 10.81 -10.16 14.42
N ASP A 15 11.23 -8.92 14.53
CA ASP A 15 10.40 -7.73 14.60
C ASP A 15 11.14 -6.68 13.73
N ASN A 16 10.46 -6.16 12.71
CA ASN A 16 11.04 -5.25 11.71
C ASN A 16 10.32 -3.90 11.73
N ASP A 17 10.66 -3.08 12.72
CA ASP A 17 10.18 -1.71 12.79
C ASP A 17 11.15 -0.79 12.04
N ILE A 18 10.68 -0.24 10.93
CA ILE A 18 11.41 0.72 10.10
C ILE A 18 10.65 2.04 10.13
N VAL A 19 11.34 3.12 10.50
CA VAL A 19 10.78 4.47 10.46
C VAL A 19 11.75 5.42 9.77
N SER A 20 11.29 6.04 8.69
CA SER A 20 11.97 7.13 7.98
C SER A 20 11.14 8.41 8.07
N ILE A 21 11.81 9.54 8.29
CA ILE A 21 11.16 10.86 8.38
C ILE A 21 12.08 11.91 7.76
N ASP A 22 11.74 12.40 6.57
CA ASP A 22 12.52 13.45 5.91
C ASP A 22 11.75 14.73 5.58
N ARG A 23 12.54 15.80 5.52
CA ARG A 23 12.02 17.11 5.07
C ARG A 23 12.12 17.28 3.57
N THR A 24 13.17 16.72 2.98
CA THR A 24 13.45 16.80 1.55
C THR A 24 14.37 15.64 1.23
N SER A 25 13.86 14.71 0.45
CA SER A 25 14.53 13.56 -0.15
C SER A 25 14.43 13.72 -1.66
N ASN A 26 15.39 13.15 -2.40
CA ASN A 26 15.15 12.87 -3.81
C ASN A 26 14.45 11.51 -3.93
N GLU A 27 15.00 10.52 -3.23
CA GLU A 27 14.58 9.12 -3.22
C GLU A 27 14.47 8.67 -1.74
N CYS A 28 13.45 7.88 -1.42
CA CYS A 28 13.30 7.23 -0.13
C CYS A 28 12.86 5.78 -0.33
N ASP A 29 13.82 4.86 -0.23
CA ASP A 29 13.62 3.44 -0.53
C ASP A 29 13.67 2.61 0.75
N MET A 30 12.58 1.91 1.06
CA MET A 30 12.53 1.01 2.22
C MET A 30 12.13 -0.39 1.81
N VAL A 31 12.97 -1.36 2.18
CA VAL A 31 12.75 -2.77 1.88
C VAL A 31 12.84 -3.61 3.15
N SER A 32 11.78 -4.34 3.47
CA SER A 32 11.74 -5.35 4.53
C SER A 32 11.47 -6.72 3.94
N ILE A 33 12.26 -7.73 4.33
CA ILE A 33 12.06 -9.11 3.90
C ILE A 33 12.23 -10.04 5.10
N ASP A 34 11.15 -10.65 5.61
CA ASP A 34 11.25 -11.68 6.63
C ASP A 34 10.66 -13.04 6.25
N ARG A 35 11.29 -14.06 6.83
CA ARG A 35 10.77 -15.44 6.77
C ARG A 35 9.75 -15.73 7.86
N LYS A 36 9.89 -15.09 9.02
CA LYS A 36 9.03 -15.22 10.20
C LYS A 36 9.21 -14.00 11.11
N SER A 37 8.24 -13.11 11.08
CA SER A 37 8.09 -12.00 12.02
C SER A 37 6.92 -12.29 12.97
N ASN A 38 6.90 -11.65 14.14
CA ASN A 38 5.62 -11.42 14.79
C ASN A 38 4.96 -10.22 14.09
N ASP A 39 5.69 -9.11 14.05
CA ASP A 39 5.22 -7.81 13.60
C ASP A 39 6.23 -7.21 12.60
N CYS A 40 5.73 -6.57 11.54
CA CYS A 40 6.52 -5.92 10.51
C CYS A 40 5.91 -4.55 10.20
N ASP A 41 6.50 -3.49 10.77
CA ASP A 41 5.96 -2.13 10.72
C ASP A 41 6.90 -1.22 9.92
N ILE A 42 6.44 -0.71 8.79
CA ILE A 42 7.22 0.23 7.96
C ILE A 42 6.48 1.56 7.86
N VAL A 43 7.15 2.65 8.27
CA VAL A 43 6.59 3.99 8.25
C VAL A 43 7.52 4.95 7.50
N SER A 44 7.03 5.55 6.43
CA SER A 44 7.67 6.67 5.72
C SER A 44 6.87 7.96 5.91
N ILE A 45 7.56 9.07 6.16
CA ILE A 45 6.93 10.38 6.26
C ILE A 45 7.81 11.44 5.61
N ASP A 46 7.47 11.86 4.39
CA ASP A 46 8.18 12.93 3.70
C ASP A 46 7.35 14.19 3.46
N ARG A 47 8.03 15.34 3.51
CA ARG A 47 7.42 16.61 3.12
C ARG A 47 7.51 16.88 1.63
N THR A 48 8.59 16.41 1.02
CA THR A 48 8.89 16.61 -0.39
C THR A 48 9.89 15.53 -0.79
N SER A 49 9.43 14.61 -1.62
CA SER A 49 10.21 13.57 -2.29
C SER A 49 9.99 13.72 -3.79
N ASN A 50 10.91 13.21 -4.62
CA ASN A 50 10.53 12.88 -5.99
C ASN A 50 9.90 11.48 -5.97
N ASP A 51 10.63 10.52 -5.41
CA ASP A 51 10.28 9.10 -5.47
C ASP A 51 10.31 8.51 -4.05
N CYS A 52 9.27 7.74 -3.70
CA CYS A 52 9.11 7.05 -2.43
C CYS A 52 8.66 5.60 -2.64
N ASP A 53 9.58 4.65 -2.44
CA ASP A 53 9.35 3.23 -2.68
C ASP A 53 9.38 2.44 -1.36
N ILE A 54 8.27 1.77 -1.02
CA ILE A 54 8.18 0.92 0.16
C ILE A 54 7.79 -0.50 -0.23
N VAL A 55 8.63 -1.47 0.14
CA VAL A 55 8.43 -2.88 -0.15
C VAL A 55 8.51 -3.70 1.13
N SER A 56 7.43 -4.43 1.45
CA SER A 56 7.43 -5.46 2.48
C SER A 56 7.12 -6.83 1.88
N ILE A 57 7.98 -7.82 2.19
CA ILE A 57 7.79 -9.20 1.76
C ILE A 57 7.88 -10.12 2.96
N ASP A 58 6.74 -10.70 3.32
CA ASP A 58 6.64 -11.63 4.42
C ASP A 58 6.18 -13.04 4.00
N ARG A 59 6.79 -14.04 4.65
CA ARG A 59 6.39 -15.44 4.45
C ARG A 59 5.38 -15.89 5.48
N THR A 60 5.49 -15.38 6.69
CA THR A 60 4.61 -15.63 7.84
C THR A 60 4.81 -14.50 8.83
N SER A 61 3.79 -13.69 9.03
CA SER A 61 3.68 -12.69 10.09
C SER A 61 2.42 -12.96 10.92
N ASN A 62 2.31 -12.32 12.08
CA ASN A 62 0.98 -12.10 12.65
C ASN A 62 0.41 -10.84 12.02
N ASP A 63 1.17 -9.74 12.13
CA ASP A 63 0.72 -8.39 11.79
C ASP A 63 1.75 -7.74 10.85
N CYS A 64 1.26 -7.10 9.78
CA CYS A 64 2.07 -6.38 8.80
C CYS A 64 1.45 -5.01 8.51
N ASP A 65 2.11 -3.94 8.97
CA ASP A 65 1.63 -2.57 8.80
C ASP A 65 2.59 -1.76 7.92
N MET A 66 2.06 -1.15 6.87
CA MET A 66 2.81 -0.21 6.04
C MET A 66 2.09 1.13 5.92
N VAL A 67 2.83 2.20 6.19
CA VAL A 67 2.31 3.56 6.14
C VAL A 67 3.26 4.47 5.37
N SER A 68 2.77 5.06 4.28
CA SER A 68 3.42 6.18 3.60
C SER A 68 2.59 7.45 3.75
N ILE A 69 3.25 8.56 4.08
CA ILE A 69 2.59 9.87 4.23
C ILE A 69 3.43 10.96 3.58
N ASP A 70 3.01 11.41 2.38
CA ASP A 70 3.69 12.49 1.69
C ASP A 70 2.84 13.74 1.49
N ARG A 71 3.49 14.90 1.66
CA ARG A 71 2.85 16.18 1.33
C ARG A 71 2.96 16.52 -0.13
N LYS A 72 4.04 16.10 -0.75
CA LYS A 72 4.39 16.30 -2.16
C LYS A 72 5.33 15.17 -2.53
N CYS A 73 4.82 14.24 -3.32
CA CYS A 73 5.61 13.24 -4.03
C CYS A 73 5.41 13.47 -5.52
N ASN A 74 6.35 13.05 -6.38
CA ASN A 74 5.98 12.83 -7.77
C ASN A 74 5.38 11.43 -7.86
N ASP A 75 6.15 10.43 -7.44
CA ASP A 75 5.84 9.01 -7.65
C ASP A 75 5.94 8.27 -6.30
N CYS A 76 4.84 7.69 -5.83
CA CYS A 76 4.81 6.89 -4.60
C CYS A 76 4.36 5.45 -4.87
N ASP A 77 5.25 4.50 -4.60
CA ASP A 77 5.00 3.07 -4.82
C ASP A 77 5.03 2.32 -3.49
N MET A 78 3.94 1.60 -3.19
CA MET A 78 3.90 0.65 -2.07
C MET A 78 3.55 -0.76 -2.53
N VAL A 79 4.37 -1.72 -2.11
CA VAL A 79 4.20 -3.15 -2.42
C VAL A 79 4.23 -3.97 -1.15
N SER A 80 3.12 -4.64 -0.84
CA SER A 80 3.04 -5.66 0.21
C SER A 80 2.82 -7.04 -0.40
N ILE A 81 3.64 -8.01 0.01
CA ILE A 81 3.45 -9.40 -0.36
C ILE A 81 3.52 -10.27 0.88
N ASP A 82 2.38 -10.87 1.25
CA ASP A 82 2.35 -11.90 2.28
C ASP A 82 1.82 -13.24 1.77
N ARG A 83 2.42 -14.32 2.27
CA ARG A 83 1.93 -15.68 2.09
C ARG A 83 0.98 -16.11 3.21
N LYS A 84 1.14 -15.58 4.42
CA LYS A 84 0.38 -15.90 5.63
C LYS A 84 0.48 -14.77 6.67
N SER A 85 -0.55 -13.94 6.75
CA SER A 85 -0.78 -12.98 7.83
C SER A 85 -1.93 -13.47 8.70
N ASN A 86 -2.06 -12.92 9.91
CA ASN A 86 -3.38 -12.76 10.49
C ASN A 86 -3.99 -11.47 9.93
N ASP A 87 -3.28 -10.36 10.10
CA ASP A 87 -3.75 -9.01 9.82
C ASP A 87 -2.73 -8.28 8.95
N CYS A 88 -3.19 -7.53 7.94
CA CYS A 88 -2.33 -6.72 7.08
C CYS A 88 -2.99 -5.39 6.72
N ASP A 89 -2.37 -4.30 7.15
CA ASP A 89 -2.86 -2.94 6.96
C ASP A 89 -1.88 -2.12 6.12
N ILE A 90 -2.38 -1.53 5.03
CA ILE A 90 -1.57 -0.71 4.12
C ILE A 90 -2.26 0.63 3.91
N VAL A 91 -1.53 1.70 4.18
CA VAL A 91 -2.06 3.07 4.14
C VAL A 91 -1.13 3.98 3.34
N SER A 92 -1.63 4.53 2.22
CA SER A 92 -1.01 5.68 1.55
C SER A 92 -1.82 6.94 1.77
N ILE A 93 -1.15 8.03 2.12
CA ILE A 93 -1.77 9.35 2.26
C ILE A 93 -0.94 10.40 1.55
N ASP A 94 -1.47 10.87 0.43
CA ASP A 94 -0.83 11.88 -0.39
C ASP A 94 -1.68 13.14 -0.48
N ARG A 95 -1.01 14.30 -0.38
CA ARG A 95 -1.67 15.60 -0.61
C ARG A 95 -1.55 16.05 -2.04
N THR A 96 -0.45 15.71 -2.68
CA THR A 96 -0.14 16.07 -4.05
C THR A 96 0.86 15.04 -4.55
N SER A 97 0.41 14.23 -5.49
CA SER A 97 1.18 13.24 -6.24
C SER A 97 1.00 13.52 -7.73
N ASN A 98 1.93 13.04 -8.55
CA ASN A 98 1.59 12.80 -9.95
C ASN A 98 0.98 11.41 -10.02
N ASP A 99 1.74 10.42 -9.56
CA ASP A 99 1.43 9.00 -9.70
C ASP A 99 1.53 8.33 -8.30
N CYS A 100 0.50 7.56 -7.93
CA CYS A 100 0.50 6.77 -6.70
C CYS A 100 0.02 5.35 -6.97
N ASP A 101 0.91 4.37 -6.76
CA ASP A 101 0.63 2.96 -6.99
C ASP A 101 0.67 2.16 -5.68
N MET A 102 -0.39 1.42 -5.43
CA MET A 102 -0.46 0.47 -4.32
C MET A 102 -0.80 -0.92 -4.77
N VAL A 103 0.08 -1.86 -4.42
CA VAL A 103 -0.11 -3.28 -4.69
C VAL A 103 -0.05 -4.08 -3.40
N SER A 104 -1.14 -4.77 -3.10
CA SER A 104 -1.21 -5.75 -2.01
C SER A 104 -1.55 -7.12 -2.54
N ILE A 105 -0.73 -8.10 -2.17
CA ILE A 105 -0.92 -9.50 -2.54
C ILE A 105 -0.88 -10.36 -1.29
N ASP A 106 -2.05 -10.92 -0.93
CA ASP A 106 -2.15 -11.91 0.13
C ASP A 106 -2.61 -13.27 -0.40
N ARG A 107 -1.95 -14.34 0.08
CA ARG A 107 -2.37 -15.72 -0.19
C ARG A 107 -3.29 -16.27 0.88
N LYS A 108 -3.16 -15.83 2.13
CA LYS A 108 -3.89 -16.26 3.31
C LYS A 108 -3.80 -15.18 4.40
N SER A 109 -4.87 -14.40 4.58
CA SER A 109 -5.08 -13.56 5.76
C SER A 109 -6.30 -14.03 6.55
N ASN A 110 -6.46 -13.51 7.77
CA ASN A 110 -7.80 -13.34 8.33
C ASN A 110 -8.39 -12.06 7.77
N ASP A 111 -7.69 -10.94 8.02
CA ASP A 111 -8.15 -9.60 7.77
C ASP A 111 -7.11 -8.84 6.93
N CYS A 112 -7.55 -8.06 5.95
CA CYS A 112 -6.66 -7.22 5.14
C CYS A 112 -7.36 -5.92 4.75
N ASP A 113 -6.79 -4.80 5.17
CA ASP A 113 -7.32 -3.47 4.91
C ASP A 113 -6.32 -2.61 4.13
N ILE A 114 -6.78 -2.04 3.02
CA ILE A 114 -5.98 -1.19 2.14
C ILE A 114 -6.68 0.14 1.96
N VAL A 115 -5.96 1.22 2.26
CA VAL A 115 -6.50 2.58 2.22
C VAL A 115 -5.57 3.48 1.42
N SER A 116 -6.08 4.03 0.31
CA SER A 116 -5.47 5.16 -0.39
C SER A 116 -6.29 6.43 -0.16
N ILE A 117 -5.61 7.51 0.22
CA ILE A 117 -6.22 8.82 0.31
C ILE A 117 -5.36 9.81 -0.45
N ASP A 118 -5.91 10.31 -1.56
CA ASP A 118 -5.26 11.33 -2.36
C ASP A 118 -6.09 12.61 -2.45
N SER A 119 -5.41 13.75 -2.32
CA SER A 119 -6.07 15.06 -2.44
C SER A 119 -5.97 15.64 -3.83
N THR A 120 -4.90 15.34 -4.55
CA THR A 120 -4.68 15.75 -5.94
C THR A 120 -3.63 14.83 -6.53
N SER A 121 -4.04 13.97 -7.46
CA SER A 121 -3.18 13.12 -8.27
C SER A 121 -3.43 13.40 -9.74
N ASN A 122 -2.52 12.96 -10.61
CA ASN A 122 -2.88 12.73 -12.00
C ASN A 122 -3.44 11.31 -12.12
N ASP A 123 -2.66 10.33 -11.65
CA ASP A 123 -2.95 8.91 -11.78
C ASP A 123 -2.86 8.23 -10.40
N CYS A 124 -3.84 7.38 -10.07
CA CYS A 124 -3.85 6.60 -8.84
C CYS A 124 -4.35 5.17 -9.07
N ASP A 125 -3.44 4.19 -8.94
CA ASP A 125 -3.78 2.79 -9.13
C ASP A 125 -3.70 2.00 -7.83
N MET A 126 -4.75 1.22 -7.59
CA MET A 126 -4.85 0.36 -6.41
C MET A 126 -5.23 -1.05 -6.80
N VAL A 127 -4.33 -2.00 -6.51
CA VAL A 127 -4.53 -3.41 -6.81
C VAL A 127 -4.44 -4.22 -5.52
N SER A 128 -5.55 -4.88 -5.17
CA SER A 128 -5.56 -5.91 -4.14
C SER A 128 -5.88 -7.27 -4.73
N ILE A 129 -5.02 -8.24 -4.42
CA ILE A 129 -5.22 -9.63 -4.78
C ILE A 129 -5.19 -10.47 -3.53
N ASP A 130 -6.36 -10.98 -3.14
CA ASP A 130 -6.48 -11.93 -2.05
C ASP A 130 -7.02 -13.28 -2.52
N ARG A 131 -6.29 -14.34 -2.16
CA ARG A 131 -6.70 -15.71 -2.48
C ARG A 131 -7.59 -16.33 -1.42
N LYS A 132 -7.41 -15.98 -0.15
CA LYS A 132 -8.10 -16.55 1.02
C LYS A 132 -8.05 -15.56 2.19
N SER A 133 -9.13 -14.83 2.42
CA SER A 133 -9.36 -14.06 3.64
C SER A 133 -10.63 -14.53 4.34
N LYS A 134 -10.83 -14.09 5.58
CA LYS A 134 -12.18 -13.99 6.11
C LYS A 134 -12.79 -12.68 5.63
N ASP A 135 -12.10 -11.58 5.94
CA ASP A 135 -12.56 -10.22 5.72
C ASP A 135 -11.52 -9.43 4.90
N CYS A 136 -11.98 -8.66 3.91
CA CYS A 136 -11.10 -7.79 3.13
C CYS A 136 -11.72 -6.43 2.84
N GLY A 137 -10.98 -5.35 3.09
CA GLY A 137 -11.41 -3.98 2.90
C GLY A 137 -10.51 -3.23 1.92
N MET A 138 -11.11 -2.56 0.94
CA MET A 138 -10.40 -1.58 0.11
C MET A 138 -11.14 -0.25 0.14
N VAL A 139 -10.42 0.82 0.45
CA VAL A 139 -10.93 2.19 0.41
C VAL A 139 -10.01 3.05 -0.43
N SER A 140 -10.57 3.65 -1.47
CA SER A 140 -9.94 4.74 -2.22
C SER A 140 -10.72 6.03 -2.04
N ILE A 141 -10.03 7.11 -1.74
CA ILE A 141 -10.61 8.44 -1.68
C ILE A 141 -9.74 9.38 -2.50
N ASP A 142 -10.27 9.82 -3.64
CA ASP A 142 -9.66 10.89 -4.42
C ASP A 142 -10.57 12.12 -4.47
N ARG A 143 -9.97 13.29 -4.23
CA ARG A 143 -10.67 14.57 -4.36
C ARG A 143 -10.55 15.15 -5.77
N LYS A 144 -9.46 14.86 -6.48
CA LYS A 144 -9.10 15.34 -7.80
C LYS A 144 -8.04 14.41 -8.42
N SER A 145 -8.47 13.46 -9.22
CA SER A 145 -7.64 12.68 -10.13
C SER A 145 -7.89 13.13 -11.58
N ASN A 146 -6.98 12.80 -12.49
CA ASN A 146 -7.36 12.71 -13.89
C ASN A 146 -7.88 11.29 -14.16
N ASP A 147 -7.05 10.29 -13.85
CA ASP A 147 -7.30 8.87 -14.07
C ASP A 147 -7.07 8.09 -12.76
N GLY A 148 -7.76 6.96 -12.59
CA GLY A 148 -7.50 6.08 -11.46
C GLY A 148 -8.22 4.73 -11.54
N ASP A 149 -7.46 3.65 -11.37
CA ASP A 149 -7.97 2.30 -11.43
C ASP A 149 -7.94 1.61 -10.07
N ILE A 150 -9.08 1.04 -9.67
CA ILE A 150 -9.19 0.25 -8.44
C ILE A 150 -9.63 -1.16 -8.78
N ILE A 151 -8.74 -2.11 -8.55
CA ILE A 151 -8.92 -3.51 -8.86
C ILE A 151 -8.85 -4.33 -7.58
N SER A 152 -9.93 -5.04 -7.27
CA SER A 152 -9.93 -6.09 -6.23
C SER A 152 -10.26 -7.44 -6.83
N ILE A 153 -9.38 -8.40 -6.58
CA ILE A 153 -9.57 -9.79 -6.97
C ILE A 153 -9.59 -10.64 -5.71
N ASN A 154 -10.77 -11.16 -5.35
CA ASN A 154 -10.92 -12.11 -4.27
C ASN A 154 -11.37 -13.50 -4.75
N ARG A 155 -10.63 -14.54 -4.40
CA ARG A 155 -11.02 -15.92 -4.71
C ARG A 155 -11.82 -16.60 -3.61
N LYS A 156 -11.53 -16.38 -2.34
CA LYS A 156 -12.15 -17.11 -1.23
C LYS A 156 -12.21 -16.24 0.02
N SER A 157 -13.11 -15.26 0.01
CA SER A 157 -13.48 -14.50 1.19
C SER A 157 -14.88 -14.83 1.67
N ASN A 158 -15.12 -14.59 2.96
CA ASN A 158 -16.47 -14.55 3.50
C ASN A 158 -17.08 -13.19 3.19
N ASP A 159 -16.40 -12.13 3.64
CA ASP A 159 -16.82 -10.74 3.49
C ASP A 159 -15.72 -9.93 2.79
N CYS A 160 -16.14 -9.08 1.85
CA CYS A 160 -15.22 -8.16 1.19
C CYS A 160 -15.94 -6.90 0.76
N ASP A 161 -15.41 -5.76 1.15
CA ASP A 161 -15.94 -4.44 0.84
C ASP A 161 -14.95 -3.62 0.02
N MET A 162 -15.49 -2.90 -0.96
CA MET A 162 -14.72 -1.96 -1.77
C MET A 162 -15.49 -0.65 -1.81
N VAL A 163 -14.82 0.43 -1.46
CA VAL A 163 -15.35 1.79 -1.50
C VAL A 163 -14.40 2.64 -2.32
N SER A 164 -14.92 3.27 -3.37
CA SER A 164 -14.23 4.38 -4.02
C SER A 164 -15.08 5.64 -3.92
N ILE A 165 -14.43 6.74 -3.57
CA ILE A 165 -15.03 8.07 -3.53
C ILE A 165 -14.17 8.97 -4.40
N ASP A 166 -14.66 9.26 -5.60
CA ASP A 166 -14.09 10.30 -6.46
C ASP A 166 -15.02 11.51 -6.52
N ARG A 167 -14.48 12.69 -6.22
CA ARG A 167 -15.25 13.94 -6.31
C ARG A 167 -15.07 14.68 -7.63
N LYS A 168 -13.95 14.50 -8.33
CA LYS A 168 -13.58 15.23 -9.56
C LYS A 168 -12.54 14.43 -10.36
N SER A 169 -12.96 13.33 -10.98
CA SER A 169 -12.18 12.61 -11.99
C SER A 169 -12.61 12.90 -13.41
N ASN A 170 -11.70 12.62 -14.35
CA ASN A 170 -12.07 12.50 -15.76
C ASN A 170 -12.45 11.06 -16.09
N ASP A 171 -11.67 10.06 -15.64
CA ASP A 171 -11.95 8.63 -15.80
C ASP A 171 -11.60 7.85 -14.52
N CYS A 172 -12.47 6.92 -14.10
CA CYS A 172 -12.21 5.99 -12.99
C CYS A 172 -12.85 4.64 -13.27
N ASP A 173 -12.06 3.57 -13.23
CA ASP A 173 -12.56 2.20 -13.33
C ASP A 173 -12.47 1.47 -11.99
N MET A 174 -13.59 0.85 -11.60
CA MET A 174 -13.66 -0.04 -10.44
C MET A 174 -14.03 -1.44 -10.86
N VAL A 175 -13.14 -2.39 -10.59
CA VAL A 175 -13.36 -3.80 -10.96
C VAL A 175 -13.21 -4.70 -9.75
N LYS A 176 -14.31 -5.37 -9.41
CA LYS A 176 -14.35 -6.38 -8.35
C LYS A 176 -14.61 -7.77 -8.94
N TYR A 177 -13.67 -8.68 -8.77
CA TYR A 177 -13.81 -10.08 -9.16
C TYR A 177 -13.94 -10.98 -7.94
N ARG A 178 -15.05 -11.75 -7.85
CA ARG A 178 -15.22 -12.86 -6.89
C ARG A 178 -15.32 -14.19 -7.65
N GLN A 179 -14.37 -15.11 -7.42
CA GLN A 179 -14.44 -16.47 -7.97
C GLN A 179 -15.02 -17.45 -6.94
N GLU A 180 -16.30 -17.77 -7.03
CA GLU A 180 -16.88 -18.87 -6.24
C GLU A 180 -16.50 -20.21 -6.89
N GLU A 181 -15.64 -21.01 -6.24
CA GLU A 181 -15.43 -22.41 -6.65
C GLU A 181 -16.64 -23.25 -6.20
N GLN A 182 -17.30 -23.90 -7.17
CA GLN A 182 -18.36 -24.91 -6.96
C GLN A 182 -17.85 -26.16 -6.25
#